data_AF-A0A7L1KHS7-F1
#
_entry.id   AF-A0A7L1KHS7-F1
#
_cell.length_a   1.000
_cell.length_b   1.000
_cell.length_c   1.000
_cell.angle_alpha   90.00
_cell.angle_beta   90.00
_cell.angle_gamma   90.00
#
_symmetry.space_group_name_H-M   'P 1'
#
loop_
_entity.id
_entity.type
_entity.pdbx_description
1 polymer ?
#
loop_
_entity_poly.entity_id
_entity_poly.type
_entity_poly.pdbx_seq_one_letter_code
_entity_poly.pdbx_strand_id
1 'polypeptide(L)'
;GLLLAMMALSWLGGARAQGECLPPDRLQYAELGESFSTQQSFPVGTTVSYICRPGYMRIPGKSVTRTCGDNLQWSPIEQFCTERKCKHPGELAHGFITVTDLTFGSKATLSCEKGFRLTGPDEISCVIKNNGVDWNRDLPLCEIIPCKPPPSIANGRYTEATSYVYQTSVTYSCDEVPRGADPFSLIGPDTIFCTYDAHSNGVWSEAPPQCRVVKCDNPKVENGRKKTGLGPSYSYRDSVMFECDPGYFMVGPDVITCGEDNNWSPPKPTCQKITQGVCSAPKITDGVTIHAKSVYKEGESVQIKCNPDCTFPDGTEEMTVTCQGQDTWSSLQNCVCGDSKHPGSTPDINHGRVIEGQKPSYSVGDFITIECYTGYTLHGEARIQYVGENQWNPGIPTCQLSVYITVIVCVVVAIVVGLAAFCIYKKCCSQNGKRDSTPYTAEYKICK
;
A
#
# COMPACT_ATOMS: atom_id res chain seq x y z
N GLY A 1 39.37 111.02 40.89
CA GLY A 1 38.24 111.76 41.49
C GLY A 1 36.97 111.08 41.05
N LEU A 2 36.22 110.44 41.94
CA LEU A 2 35.17 111.08 42.75
C LEU A 2 34.08 111.76 41.89
N LEU A 3 33.01 110.99 41.67
CA LEU A 3 31.64 111.21 42.19
C LEU A 3 30.70 112.27 41.55
N LEU A 4 29.47 111.78 41.28
CA LEU A 4 28.12 112.40 41.34
C LEU A 4 27.62 113.15 40.08
N ALA A 5 26.37 113.04 39.60
CA ALA A 5 25.19 112.22 39.96
C ALA A 5 24.05 112.40 38.91
N MET A 6 23.09 111.45 38.93
CA MET A 6 21.62 111.61 38.72
C MET A 6 20.94 111.51 37.33
N MET A 7 19.97 110.57 37.29
CA MET A 7 18.65 110.53 36.61
C MET A 7 18.44 109.91 35.20
N ALA A 8 17.86 108.70 35.24
CA ALA A 8 16.67 108.16 34.53
C ALA A 8 16.57 107.99 32.98
N LEU A 9 16.06 106.80 32.61
CA LEU A 9 15.36 106.33 31.38
C LEU A 9 16.16 105.77 30.19
N SER A 10 16.06 104.44 30.03
CA SER A 10 15.72 103.71 28.76
C SER A 10 15.82 102.19 29.06
N TRP A 11 14.74 101.47 29.36
CA TRP A 11 13.89 100.77 28.38
C TRP A 11 14.64 100.32 27.12
N LEU A 12 14.97 99.03 27.07
CA LEU A 12 14.95 98.12 25.90
C LEU A 12 15.73 96.86 26.28
N GLY A 13 15.01 95.87 26.83
CA GLY A 13 15.57 94.57 27.16
C GLY A 13 14.64 93.47 26.68
N GLY A 14 14.68 93.21 25.37
CA GLY A 14 14.23 91.96 24.76
C GLY A 14 12.73 91.76 24.65
N ALA A 15 12.12 92.33 23.61
CA ALA A 15 10.96 91.70 23.00
C ALA A 15 11.41 90.30 22.50
N ARG A 16 11.10 89.27 23.28
CA ARG A 16 11.25 87.88 22.85
C ARG A 16 10.29 87.70 21.68
N ALA A 17 10.83 87.50 20.48
CA ALA A 17 10.04 87.15 19.30
C ALA A 17 9.12 85.99 19.67
N GLN A 18 7.81 86.21 19.56
CA GLN A 18 6.79 85.18 19.78
C GLN A 18 6.96 84.16 18.66
N GLY A 19 7.72 83.09 18.91
CA GLY A 19 7.75 81.98 17.99
C GLY A 19 6.38 81.31 17.97
N GLU A 20 5.94 80.85 16.79
CA GLU A 20 4.68 80.16 16.59
C GLU A 20 4.94 78.80 15.95
N CYS A 21 4.24 77.76 16.41
CA CYS A 21 4.25 76.45 15.78
C CYS A 21 3.38 76.46 14.52
N LEU A 22 3.85 75.74 13.50
CA LEU A 22 3.03 75.38 12.34
C LEU A 22 1.94 74.37 12.73
N PRO A 23 0.88 74.21 11.90
CA PRO A 23 -0.14 73.19 12.11
C PRO A 23 0.48 71.81 12.30
N PRO A 24 0.01 71.02 13.28
CA PRO A 24 0.55 69.68 13.50
C PRO A 24 0.42 68.78 12.28
N ASP A 25 1.39 67.88 12.09
CA ASP A 25 1.33 66.88 11.03
C ASP A 25 0.10 65.98 11.14
N ARG A 26 -0.41 65.55 9.97
CA ARG A 26 -1.55 64.63 9.91
C ARG A 26 -1.17 63.26 10.45
N LEU A 27 -1.88 62.81 11.47
CA LEU A 27 -1.70 61.48 12.06
C LEU A 27 -2.60 60.44 11.36
N GLN A 28 -2.07 59.25 11.09
CA GLN A 28 -2.82 58.15 10.47
C GLN A 28 -3.85 57.53 11.43
N TYR A 29 -3.60 57.57 12.74
CA TYR A 29 -4.43 56.96 13.78
C TYR A 29 -5.36 57.96 14.52
N ALA A 30 -5.22 59.26 14.27
CA ALA A 30 -5.98 60.31 14.94
C ALA A 30 -6.27 61.51 14.03
N GLU A 31 -7.35 62.22 14.34
CA GLU A 31 -7.76 63.48 13.73
C GLU A 31 -7.68 64.61 14.75
N LEU A 32 -7.25 65.78 14.28
CA LEU A 32 -7.21 66.98 15.10
C LEU A 32 -8.66 67.39 15.43
N GLY A 33 -8.92 67.77 16.68
CA GLY A 33 -10.25 68.25 17.08
C GLY A 33 -10.69 69.43 16.22
N GLU A 34 -11.98 69.46 15.87
CA GLU A 34 -12.54 70.40 14.88
C GLU A 34 -12.19 71.87 15.18
N SER A 35 -12.16 72.24 16.46
CA SER A 35 -11.84 73.59 16.95
C SER A 35 -10.46 74.11 16.54
N PHE A 36 -9.53 73.24 16.15
CA PHE A 36 -8.16 73.60 15.77
C PHE A 36 -7.86 73.30 14.30
N SER A 37 -8.79 72.67 13.57
CA SER A 37 -8.57 72.13 12.22
C SER A 37 -8.34 73.20 11.14
N THR A 38 -8.80 74.43 11.39
CA THR A 38 -8.72 75.56 10.44
C THR A 38 -7.64 76.59 10.81
N GLN A 39 -6.99 76.44 11.98
CA GLN A 39 -5.93 77.33 12.43
C GLN A 39 -4.63 77.08 11.67
N GLN A 40 -3.98 78.16 11.24
CA GLN A 40 -2.73 78.12 10.49
C GLN A 40 -1.49 78.44 11.33
N SER A 41 -1.68 78.95 12.55
CA SER A 41 -0.58 79.28 13.46
C SER A 41 -0.99 79.07 14.92
N PHE A 42 -0.03 78.60 15.73
CA PHE A 42 -0.23 78.21 17.12
C PHE A 42 0.87 78.82 18.01
N PRO A 43 0.56 79.80 18.87
CA PRO A 43 1.53 80.37 19.81
C PRO A 43 2.14 79.32 20.74
N VAL A 44 3.37 79.54 21.21
CA VAL A 44 4.01 78.70 22.23
C VAL A 44 3.12 78.56 23.48
N GLY A 45 2.99 77.34 23.98
CA GLY A 45 2.08 76.98 25.07
C GLY A 45 0.67 76.54 24.61
N THR A 46 0.33 76.73 23.33
CA THR A 46 -0.96 76.27 22.79
C THR A 46 -1.05 74.75 22.87
N THR A 47 -2.16 74.26 23.41
CA THR A 47 -2.44 72.83 23.54
C THR A 47 -3.63 72.44 22.67
N VAL A 48 -3.41 71.53 21.74
CA VAL A 48 -4.44 71.01 20.83
C VAL A 48 -4.83 69.59 21.22
N SER A 49 -6.09 69.21 21.02
CA SER A 49 -6.62 67.87 21.33
C SER A 49 -6.93 67.07 20.07
N TYR A 50 -6.73 65.76 20.14
CA TYR A 50 -7.03 64.82 19.05
C TYR A 50 -8.15 63.84 19.43
N ILE A 51 -8.82 63.31 18.41
CA ILE A 51 -9.79 62.21 18.48
C ILE A 51 -9.22 61.04 17.66
N CYS A 52 -9.26 59.82 18.18
CA CYS A 52 -8.80 58.66 17.42
C CYS A 52 -9.67 58.42 16.19
N ARG A 53 -9.06 58.07 15.06
CA ARG A 53 -9.80 57.73 13.83
C ARG A 53 -10.65 56.47 14.03
N PRO A 54 -11.73 56.29 13.25
CA PRO A 54 -12.45 55.02 13.20
C PRO A 54 -11.50 53.84 12.95
N GLY A 55 -11.70 52.74 13.68
CA GLY A 55 -10.77 51.60 13.69
C GLY A 55 -9.63 51.71 14.70
N TYR A 56 -9.46 52.85 15.38
CA TYR A 56 -8.49 53.06 16.45
C TYR A 56 -9.16 53.34 17.80
N MET A 57 -8.46 53.08 18.90
CA MET A 57 -8.89 53.37 20.27
C MET A 57 -7.78 54.04 21.08
N ARG A 58 -8.16 54.84 22.08
CA ARG A 58 -7.21 55.52 22.96
C ARG A 58 -6.39 54.52 23.77
N ILE A 59 -5.09 54.76 23.87
CA ILE A 59 -4.19 54.01 24.74
C ILE A 59 -4.39 54.52 26.18
N PRO A 60 -4.78 53.68 27.14
CA PRO A 60 -4.99 54.11 28.52
C PRO A 60 -3.73 54.77 29.11
N GLY A 61 -3.90 55.92 29.77
CA GLY A 61 -2.79 56.66 30.40
C GLY A 61 -1.94 57.52 29.47
N LYS A 62 -2.17 57.51 28.15
CA LYS A 62 -1.52 58.43 27.21
C LYS A 62 -2.37 59.68 26.97
N SER A 63 -1.73 60.85 26.93
CA SER A 63 -2.43 62.09 26.59
C SER A 63 -2.77 62.13 25.11
N VAL A 64 -4.00 62.53 24.80
CA VAL A 64 -4.47 62.81 23.42
C VAL A 64 -4.26 64.27 23.03
N THR A 65 -3.58 65.05 23.88
CA THR A 65 -3.24 66.44 23.60
C THR A 65 -1.76 66.57 23.25
N ARG A 66 -1.45 67.56 22.41
CA ARG A 66 -0.08 67.99 22.12
C ARG A 66 0.04 69.48 22.39
N THR A 67 1.19 69.89 22.92
CA THR A 67 1.51 71.27 23.28
C THR A 67 2.68 71.77 22.45
N CYS A 68 2.55 72.99 21.91
CA CYS A 68 3.63 73.70 21.22
C CYS A 68 4.68 74.15 22.25
N GLY A 69 5.87 73.56 22.19
CA GLY A 69 6.99 73.88 23.10
C GLY A 69 7.76 75.14 22.69
N ASP A 70 8.61 75.64 23.59
CA ASP A 70 9.49 76.80 23.34
C ASP A 70 10.45 76.60 22.16
N ASN A 71 10.70 75.35 21.79
CA ASN A 71 11.51 74.94 20.62
C ASN A 71 10.69 74.87 19.31
N LEU A 72 9.44 75.35 19.32
CA LEU A 72 8.51 75.31 18.19
C LEU A 72 8.18 73.89 17.69
N GLN A 73 8.28 72.90 18.58
CA GLN A 73 7.90 71.52 18.29
C GLN A 73 6.71 71.07 19.13
N TRP A 74 5.88 70.22 18.53
CA TRP A 74 4.76 69.60 19.22
C TRP A 74 5.24 68.45 20.10
N SER A 75 4.84 68.47 21.37
CA SER A 75 5.13 67.40 22.33
C SER A 75 3.90 67.02 23.15
N PRO A 76 3.75 65.76 23.61
CA PRO A 76 4.58 64.60 23.31
C PRO A 76 4.36 64.05 21.87
N ILE A 77 5.41 63.47 21.28
CA ILE A 77 5.37 62.89 19.93
C ILE A 77 4.94 61.40 19.91
N GLU A 78 4.80 60.78 21.08
CA GLU A 78 4.41 59.38 21.22
C GLU A 78 3.00 59.11 20.67
N GLN A 79 2.75 57.87 20.28
CA GLN A 79 1.44 57.41 19.81
C GLN A 79 0.49 57.23 21.00
N PHE A 80 -0.75 57.72 20.84
CA PHE A 80 -1.78 57.71 21.88
C PHE A 80 -3.09 57.01 21.44
N CYS A 81 -3.18 56.59 20.18
CA CYS A 81 -4.24 55.70 19.69
C CYS A 81 -3.62 54.43 19.08
N THR A 82 -4.20 53.28 19.36
CA THR A 82 -3.80 51.97 18.80
C THR A 82 -4.96 51.37 18.02
N GLU A 83 -4.66 50.50 17.05
CA GLU A 83 -5.65 49.78 16.26
C GLU A 83 -6.59 48.99 17.18
N ARG A 84 -7.87 49.01 16.85
CA ARG A 84 -8.84 48.10 17.46
C ARG A 84 -8.61 46.71 16.90
N LYS A 85 -8.90 45.70 17.71
CA LYS A 85 -8.73 44.30 17.34
C LYS A 85 -10.09 43.63 17.14
N CYS A 86 -10.23 42.94 16.02
CA CYS A 86 -11.31 41.98 15.83
C CYS A 86 -11.18 40.83 16.83
N LYS A 87 -12.30 40.18 17.14
CA LYS A 87 -12.27 38.91 17.87
C LYS A 87 -11.68 37.83 16.97
N HIS A 88 -11.20 36.75 17.56
CA HIS A 88 -10.81 35.57 16.77
C HIS A 88 -12.03 35.11 15.93
N PRO A 89 -11.86 34.82 14.61
CA PRO A 89 -12.99 34.45 13.73
C PRO A 89 -13.81 33.25 14.21
N GLY A 90 -13.21 32.39 15.02
CA GLY A 90 -13.79 31.14 15.49
C GLY A 90 -13.04 29.95 14.91
N GLU A 91 -13.74 28.83 14.75
CA GLU A 91 -13.24 27.61 14.13
C GLU A 91 -14.01 27.35 12.83
N LEU A 92 -13.31 26.86 11.81
CA LEU A 92 -13.90 26.44 10.54
C LEU A 92 -13.98 24.91 10.55
N ALA A 93 -15.19 24.35 10.65
CA ALA A 93 -15.36 22.90 10.66
C ALA A 93 -14.81 22.29 9.36
N HIS A 94 -13.97 21.25 9.47
CA HIS A 94 -13.25 20.63 8.36
C HIS A 94 -12.39 21.60 7.54
N GLY A 95 -11.81 22.61 8.20
CA GLY A 95 -10.95 23.58 7.56
C GLY A 95 -9.97 24.27 8.51
N PHE A 96 -9.18 25.16 7.93
CA PHE A 96 -8.11 25.89 8.61
C PHE A 96 -8.27 27.39 8.36
N ILE A 97 -8.07 28.16 9.42
CA ILE A 97 -8.07 29.63 9.39
C ILE A 97 -6.65 30.09 9.67
N THR A 98 -6.05 30.79 8.72
CA THR A 98 -4.73 31.41 8.88
C THR A 98 -4.91 32.90 9.11
N VAL A 99 -4.65 33.35 10.34
CA VAL A 99 -4.76 34.75 10.75
C VAL A 99 -3.35 35.32 10.96
N THR A 100 -3.00 36.41 10.25
CA THR A 100 -1.70 37.08 10.44
C THR A 100 -1.71 38.03 11.63
N ASP A 101 -2.81 38.77 11.81
CA ASP A 101 -3.07 39.68 12.93
C ASP A 101 -4.59 39.91 13.05
N LEU A 102 -5.03 40.41 14.19
CA LEU A 102 -6.42 40.77 14.49
C LEU A 102 -6.67 42.28 14.42
N THR A 103 -5.66 43.09 14.17
CA THR A 103 -5.80 44.55 14.06
C THR A 103 -6.68 44.95 12.89
N PHE A 104 -7.33 46.12 13.00
CA PHE A 104 -8.10 46.73 11.93
C PHE A 104 -7.34 46.71 10.59
N GLY A 105 -8.01 46.22 9.53
CA GLY A 105 -7.42 46.08 8.20
C GLY A 105 -6.75 44.73 7.94
N SER A 106 -6.53 43.90 8.97
CA SER A 106 -5.96 42.56 8.82
C SER A 106 -6.91 41.60 8.09
N LYS A 107 -6.32 40.59 7.45
CA LYS A 107 -7.02 39.57 6.66
C LYS A 107 -6.75 38.19 7.25
N ALA A 108 -7.75 37.31 7.16
CA ALA A 108 -7.61 35.91 7.49
C ALA A 108 -7.94 35.06 6.26
N THR A 109 -7.04 34.15 5.90
CA THR A 109 -7.21 33.22 4.78
C THR A 109 -7.81 31.91 5.27
N LEU A 110 -8.74 31.37 4.50
CA LEU A 110 -9.56 30.21 4.82
C LEU A 110 -9.27 29.10 3.83
N SER A 111 -9.12 27.88 4.33
CA SER A 111 -8.88 26.69 3.51
C SER A 111 -9.58 25.48 4.11
N CYS A 112 -9.86 24.46 3.32
CA CYS A 112 -10.51 23.24 3.79
C CYS A 112 -9.53 22.07 3.92
N GLU A 113 -9.88 21.11 4.76
CA GLU A 113 -9.21 19.82 4.85
C GLU A 113 -9.30 19.03 3.53
N LYS A 114 -8.41 18.05 3.38
CA LYS A 114 -8.44 17.14 2.23
C LYS A 114 -9.79 16.44 2.14
N GLY A 115 -10.41 16.49 0.95
CA GLY A 115 -11.73 15.89 0.71
C GLY A 115 -12.91 16.82 0.96
N PHE A 116 -12.65 18.08 1.35
CA PHE A 116 -13.64 19.12 1.52
C PHE A 116 -13.37 20.29 0.57
N ARG A 117 -14.43 20.94 0.10
CA ARG A 117 -14.36 22.14 -0.73
C ARG A 117 -14.96 23.33 0.01
N LEU A 118 -14.37 24.50 -0.20
CA LEU A 118 -14.82 25.73 0.42
C LEU A 118 -16.01 26.30 -0.34
N THR A 119 -17.16 26.41 0.33
CA THR A 119 -18.37 27.02 -0.22
C THR A 119 -18.50 28.45 0.32
N GLY A 120 -17.84 29.39 -0.35
CA GLY A 120 -17.81 30.80 0.04
C GLY A 120 -16.48 31.49 -0.30
N PRO A 121 -16.23 32.70 0.24
CA PRO A 121 -14.96 33.38 0.08
C PRO A 121 -13.84 32.65 0.85
N ASP A 122 -12.63 32.69 0.29
CA ASP A 122 -11.39 32.18 0.88
C ASP A 122 -10.67 33.20 1.76
N GLU A 123 -11.22 34.40 1.92
CA GLU A 123 -10.67 35.46 2.74
C GLU A 123 -11.75 36.29 3.44
N ILE A 124 -11.50 36.62 4.71
CA ILE A 124 -12.27 37.60 5.49
C ILE A 124 -11.35 38.73 5.96
N SER A 125 -11.92 39.91 6.19
CA SER A 125 -11.16 41.12 6.57
C SER A 125 -11.76 41.80 7.79
N CYS A 126 -10.91 42.31 8.69
CA CYS A 126 -11.31 43.06 9.87
C CYS A 126 -11.66 44.50 9.49
N VAL A 127 -12.94 44.84 9.52
CA VAL A 127 -13.49 46.12 9.04
C VAL A 127 -14.21 46.88 10.15
N ILE A 128 -14.51 48.16 9.91
CA ILE A 128 -15.27 48.98 10.86
C ILE A 128 -16.74 48.55 10.83
N LYS A 129 -17.28 48.18 12.01
CA LYS A 129 -18.69 47.77 12.18
C LYS A 129 -19.20 48.27 13.53
N ASN A 130 -20.37 48.91 13.55
CA ASN A 130 -21.05 49.42 14.76
C ASN A 130 -20.14 50.20 15.74
N ASN A 131 -19.49 51.28 15.28
CA ASN A 131 -18.52 52.06 16.06
C ASN A 131 -17.39 51.22 16.68
N GLY A 132 -17.11 50.04 16.12
CA GLY A 132 -16.05 49.13 16.49
C GLY A 132 -15.41 48.48 15.28
N VAL A 133 -14.81 47.31 15.50
CA VAL A 133 -14.26 46.48 14.42
C VAL A 133 -14.78 45.07 14.55
N ASP A 134 -15.07 44.46 13.41
CA ASP A 134 -15.57 43.09 13.31
C ASP A 134 -15.22 42.54 11.92
N TRP A 135 -15.35 41.23 11.74
CA TRP A 135 -15.14 40.62 10.43
C TRP A 135 -16.21 41.07 9.45
N ASN A 136 -15.81 41.28 8.19
CA ASN A 136 -16.69 41.73 7.13
C ASN A 136 -17.81 40.73 6.81
N ARG A 137 -17.61 39.44 7.13
CA ARG A 137 -18.51 38.33 6.84
C ARG A 137 -18.35 37.24 7.91
N ASP A 138 -19.36 36.37 8.00
CA ASP A 138 -19.29 35.14 8.80
C ASP A 138 -18.42 34.08 8.11
N LEU A 139 -17.99 33.07 8.87
CA LEU A 139 -17.19 31.97 8.33
C LEU A 139 -18.00 31.14 7.31
N PRO A 140 -17.39 30.78 6.16
CA PRO A 140 -17.98 29.89 5.16
C PRO A 140 -18.05 28.44 5.66
N LEU A 141 -18.55 27.54 4.81
CA LEU A 141 -18.62 26.11 5.10
C LEU A 141 -17.63 25.32 4.24
N CYS A 142 -16.98 24.34 4.85
CA CYS A 142 -16.26 23.29 4.13
C CYS A 142 -17.19 22.10 3.95
N GLU A 143 -17.64 21.88 2.72
CA GLU A 143 -18.53 20.76 2.39
C GLU A 143 -17.72 19.59 1.85
N ILE A 144 -18.08 18.36 2.25
CA ILE A 144 -17.45 17.16 1.69
C ILE A 144 -17.68 17.11 0.18
N ILE A 145 -16.62 16.79 -0.57
CA ILE A 145 -16.67 16.83 -2.04
C ILE A 145 -17.60 15.72 -2.56
N PRO A 146 -18.67 16.07 -3.31
CA PRO A 146 -19.56 15.08 -3.89
C PRO A 146 -19.02 14.57 -5.23
N CYS A 147 -19.12 13.27 -5.46
CA CYS A 147 -18.95 12.66 -6.78
C CYS A 147 -20.30 12.47 -7.48
N LYS A 148 -20.27 12.49 -8.81
CA LYS A 148 -21.39 11.98 -9.61
C LYS A 148 -21.52 10.46 -9.40
N PRO A 149 -22.72 9.89 -9.57
CA PRO A 149 -22.90 8.44 -9.55
C PRO A 149 -21.87 7.71 -10.44
N PRO A 150 -21.39 6.53 -10.02
CA PRO A 150 -20.44 5.75 -10.82
C PRO A 150 -20.99 5.43 -12.22
N PRO A 151 -20.14 5.39 -13.26
CA PRO A 151 -20.58 5.00 -14.60
C PRO A 151 -21.14 3.56 -14.62
N SER A 152 -22.29 3.35 -15.25
CA SER A 152 -22.77 1.99 -15.52
C SER A 152 -21.92 1.30 -16.60
N ILE A 153 -21.76 -0.01 -16.49
CA ILE A 153 -21.00 -0.84 -17.44
C ILE A 153 -21.91 -1.89 -18.08
N ALA A 154 -21.59 -2.31 -19.29
CA ALA A 154 -22.34 -3.39 -19.95
C ALA A 154 -22.05 -4.73 -19.27
N ASN A 155 -23.09 -5.55 -19.09
CA ASN A 155 -23.00 -6.89 -18.46
C ASN A 155 -22.38 -6.89 -17.06
N GLY A 156 -22.58 -5.80 -16.31
CA GLY A 156 -22.10 -5.71 -14.95
C GLY A 156 -22.87 -4.66 -14.15
N ARG A 157 -22.67 -4.73 -12.84
CA ARG A 157 -23.30 -3.89 -11.83
C ARG A 157 -22.26 -3.47 -10.79
N TYR A 158 -22.56 -2.43 -10.02
CA TYR A 158 -21.73 -2.00 -8.89
C TYR A 158 -22.52 -1.94 -7.59
N THR A 159 -21.82 -1.95 -6.46
CA THR A 159 -22.43 -1.74 -5.14
C THR A 159 -22.93 -0.31 -5.00
N GLU A 160 -24.25 -0.12 -4.93
CA GLU A 160 -24.85 1.21 -4.76
C GLU A 160 -24.65 1.75 -3.33
N ALA A 161 -24.42 3.06 -3.23
CA ALA A 161 -24.39 3.79 -1.97
C ALA A 161 -25.51 4.83 -1.94
N THR A 162 -25.93 5.25 -0.73
CA THR A 162 -26.96 6.28 -0.55
C THR A 162 -26.52 7.65 -1.07
N SER A 163 -25.22 7.93 -0.98
CA SER A 163 -24.58 9.13 -1.54
C SER A 163 -23.13 8.83 -1.90
N TYR A 164 -22.62 9.53 -2.91
CA TYR A 164 -21.24 9.37 -3.38
C TYR A 164 -20.45 10.63 -3.02
N VAL A 165 -19.66 10.53 -1.96
CA VAL A 165 -18.80 11.60 -1.45
C VAL A 165 -17.35 11.13 -1.38
N TYR A 166 -16.40 12.03 -1.16
CA TYR A 166 -14.98 11.71 -1.02
C TYR A 166 -14.73 10.45 -0.18
N GLN A 167 -13.88 9.55 -0.68
CA GLN A 167 -13.57 8.21 -0.15
C GLN A 167 -14.70 7.17 -0.18
N THR A 168 -15.85 7.47 -0.78
CA THR A 168 -16.86 6.45 -1.07
C THR A 168 -16.31 5.49 -2.12
N SER A 169 -16.33 4.19 -1.84
CA SER A 169 -15.88 3.15 -2.76
C SER A 169 -17.05 2.36 -3.33
N VAL A 170 -16.95 1.98 -4.60
CA VAL A 170 -17.89 1.08 -5.25
C VAL A 170 -17.17 -0.08 -5.90
N THR A 171 -17.70 -1.28 -5.72
CA THR A 171 -17.14 -2.51 -6.28
C THR A 171 -18.04 -3.01 -7.40
N TYR A 172 -17.46 -3.19 -8.58
CA TYR A 172 -18.10 -3.74 -9.77
C TYR A 172 -18.05 -5.27 -9.76
N SER A 173 -19.08 -5.87 -10.35
CA SER A 173 -19.20 -7.30 -10.55
C SER A 173 -19.87 -7.55 -11.89
N CYS A 174 -19.43 -8.58 -12.61
CA CYS A 174 -20.06 -8.96 -13.86
C CYS A 174 -21.37 -9.73 -13.60
N ASP A 175 -22.30 -9.57 -14.54
CA ASP A 175 -23.58 -10.25 -14.48
C ASP A 175 -23.43 -11.75 -14.70
N GLU A 176 -24.34 -12.52 -14.09
CA GLU A 176 -24.34 -13.96 -14.27
C GLU A 176 -24.87 -14.32 -15.66
N VAL A 177 -24.21 -15.29 -16.30
CA VAL A 177 -24.63 -15.81 -17.60
C VAL A 177 -25.42 -17.12 -17.44
N PRO A 178 -26.33 -17.45 -18.37
CA PRO A 178 -27.03 -18.73 -18.36
C PRO A 178 -26.05 -19.92 -18.38
N ARG A 179 -26.47 -21.04 -17.78
CA ARG A 179 -25.68 -22.28 -17.77
C ARG A 179 -25.34 -22.73 -19.19
N GLY A 180 -24.04 -22.95 -19.44
CA GLY A 180 -23.52 -23.39 -20.74
C GLY A 180 -22.98 -22.26 -21.62
N ALA A 181 -23.17 -20.99 -21.23
CA ALA A 181 -22.49 -19.85 -21.86
C ALA A 181 -21.12 -19.59 -21.20
N ASP A 182 -20.23 -18.93 -21.94
CA ASP A 182 -18.95 -18.50 -21.40
C ASP A 182 -19.15 -17.33 -20.42
N PRO A 183 -18.60 -17.38 -19.19
CA PRO A 183 -18.77 -16.33 -18.20
C PRO A 183 -18.05 -15.03 -18.60
N PHE A 184 -18.57 -13.90 -18.13
CA PHE A 184 -17.88 -12.63 -18.26
C PHE A 184 -16.69 -12.55 -17.31
N SER A 185 -15.58 -12.03 -17.80
CA SER A 185 -14.41 -11.65 -17.02
C SER A 185 -14.43 -10.15 -16.77
N LEU A 186 -14.08 -9.74 -15.55
CA LEU A 186 -13.92 -8.34 -15.17
C LEU A 186 -12.50 -7.88 -15.55
N ILE A 187 -12.42 -6.95 -16.51
CA ILE A 187 -11.17 -6.41 -17.04
C ILE A 187 -10.99 -4.99 -16.53
N GLY A 188 -9.96 -4.76 -15.72
CA GLY A 188 -9.68 -3.48 -15.06
C GLY A 188 -9.82 -3.55 -13.54
N PRO A 189 -9.88 -2.40 -12.84
CA PRO A 189 -10.06 -2.34 -11.40
C PRO A 189 -11.47 -2.78 -11.01
N ASP A 190 -11.59 -3.71 -10.06
CA ASP A 190 -12.89 -4.15 -9.54
C ASP A 190 -13.50 -3.11 -8.59
N THR A 191 -12.68 -2.28 -7.95
CA THR A 191 -13.12 -1.23 -7.03
C THR A 191 -12.54 0.13 -7.40
N ILE A 192 -13.40 1.14 -7.47
CA ILE A 192 -13.00 2.54 -7.64
C ILE A 192 -13.54 3.37 -6.48
N PHE A 193 -12.89 4.48 -6.16
CA PHE A 193 -13.29 5.35 -5.07
C PHE A 193 -13.38 6.82 -5.50
N CYS A 194 -14.26 7.57 -4.83
CA CYS A 194 -14.44 8.99 -5.07
C CYS A 194 -13.23 9.76 -4.53
N THR A 195 -12.58 10.51 -5.41
CA THR A 195 -11.49 11.44 -5.15
C THR A 195 -11.86 12.82 -5.71
N TYR A 196 -10.89 13.73 -5.88
CA TYR A 196 -11.12 15.05 -6.43
C TYR A 196 -9.99 15.51 -7.36
N ASP A 197 -10.31 16.43 -8.28
CA ASP A 197 -9.36 17.04 -9.21
C ASP A 197 -8.66 18.28 -8.63
N ALA A 198 -7.82 18.96 -9.41
CA ALA A 198 -7.10 20.17 -8.98
C ALA A 198 -8.01 21.35 -8.61
N HIS A 199 -9.29 21.30 -8.97
CA HIS A 199 -10.30 22.33 -8.68
C HIS A 199 -11.29 21.88 -7.61
N SER A 200 -10.97 20.83 -6.85
CA SER A 200 -11.84 20.25 -5.81
C SER A 200 -13.19 19.75 -6.34
N ASN A 201 -13.26 19.32 -7.60
CA ASN A 201 -14.43 18.61 -8.14
C ASN A 201 -14.29 17.11 -7.93
N GLY A 202 -15.37 16.45 -7.50
CA GLY A 202 -15.38 15.01 -7.28
C GLY A 202 -15.22 14.22 -8.58
N VAL A 203 -14.21 13.34 -8.62
CA VAL A 203 -13.92 12.44 -9.74
C VAL A 203 -13.65 11.02 -9.21
N TRP A 204 -13.88 10.00 -10.02
CA TRP A 204 -13.54 8.63 -9.66
C TRP A 204 -12.03 8.38 -9.83
N SER A 205 -11.45 7.56 -8.96
CA SER A 205 -10.01 7.28 -8.91
C SER A 205 -9.46 6.74 -10.22
N GLU A 206 -10.24 5.90 -10.90
CA GLU A 206 -9.85 5.18 -12.11
C GLU A 206 -11.05 5.04 -13.07
N ALA A 207 -10.78 4.63 -14.31
CA ALA A 207 -11.81 4.29 -15.28
C ALA A 207 -12.57 3.02 -14.84
N PRO A 208 -13.89 2.92 -15.14
CA PRO A 208 -14.67 1.74 -14.79
C PRO A 208 -14.17 0.49 -15.55
N PRO A 209 -14.27 -0.71 -14.95
CA PRO A 209 -13.86 -1.95 -15.60
C PRO A 209 -14.82 -2.34 -16.73
N GLN A 210 -14.43 -3.33 -17.52
CA GLN A 210 -15.27 -3.91 -18.58
C GLN A 210 -15.61 -5.36 -18.24
N CYS A 211 -16.88 -5.73 -18.37
CA CYS A 211 -17.34 -7.10 -18.29
C CYS A 211 -17.54 -7.67 -19.70
N ARG A 212 -16.63 -8.55 -20.11
CA ARG A 212 -16.66 -9.21 -21.43
C ARG A 212 -16.14 -10.63 -21.33
N VAL A 213 -16.53 -11.47 -22.29
CA VAL A 213 -16.02 -12.83 -22.36
C VAL A 213 -14.54 -12.76 -22.77
N VAL A 214 -13.68 -13.32 -21.93
CA VAL A 214 -12.29 -13.60 -22.28
C VAL A 214 -12.12 -15.11 -22.27
N LYS A 215 -11.69 -15.66 -23.40
CA LYS A 215 -11.52 -17.10 -23.56
C LYS A 215 -10.29 -17.40 -24.39
N CYS A 216 -9.23 -17.84 -23.73
CA CYS A 216 -8.02 -18.29 -24.38
C CYS A 216 -8.18 -19.71 -24.92
N ASP A 217 -7.47 -20.01 -26.00
CA ASP A 217 -7.39 -21.35 -26.56
C ASP A 217 -6.76 -22.31 -25.54
N ASN A 218 -7.01 -23.61 -25.69
CA ASN A 218 -6.39 -24.61 -24.84
C ASN A 218 -4.92 -24.80 -25.25
N PRO A 219 -3.93 -24.30 -24.48
CA PRO A 219 -2.56 -24.22 -24.95
C PRO A 219 -1.93 -25.61 -24.99
N LYS A 220 -1.24 -25.90 -26.09
CA LYS A 220 -0.52 -27.16 -26.32
C LYS A 220 0.94 -26.87 -26.67
N VAL A 221 1.84 -27.61 -26.05
CA VAL A 221 3.29 -27.57 -26.27
C VAL A 221 3.70 -28.97 -26.71
N GLU A 222 4.31 -29.10 -27.89
CA GLU A 222 4.81 -30.38 -28.37
C GLU A 222 5.99 -30.85 -27.51
N ASN A 223 6.04 -32.15 -27.18
CA ASN A 223 7.04 -32.73 -26.28
C ASN A 223 7.07 -32.06 -24.88
N GLY A 224 5.93 -31.56 -24.45
CA GLY A 224 5.72 -31.02 -23.12
C GLY A 224 4.30 -31.29 -22.63
N ARG A 225 4.13 -31.16 -21.32
CA ARG A 225 2.89 -31.42 -20.59
C ARG A 225 2.55 -30.26 -19.66
N LYS A 226 1.28 -30.13 -19.33
CA LYS A 226 0.82 -29.17 -18.32
C LYS A 226 1.08 -29.72 -16.93
N LYS A 227 1.86 -28.99 -16.14
CA LYS A 227 2.17 -29.31 -14.75
C LYS A 227 1.05 -28.86 -13.81
N THR A 228 0.51 -27.66 -14.03
CA THR A 228 -0.63 -27.09 -13.28
C THR A 228 -1.57 -26.32 -14.22
N GLY A 229 -2.74 -25.90 -13.72
CA GLY A 229 -3.72 -25.18 -14.53
C GLY A 229 -4.40 -26.08 -15.56
N LEU A 230 -4.72 -27.34 -15.21
CA LEU A 230 -5.50 -28.22 -16.07
C LEU A 230 -6.97 -27.79 -16.00
N GLY A 231 -7.54 -27.43 -17.15
CA GLY A 231 -8.93 -27.00 -17.24
C GLY A 231 -9.52 -27.27 -18.63
N PRO A 232 -10.86 -27.36 -18.75
CA PRO A 232 -11.54 -27.50 -20.03
C PRO A 232 -11.59 -26.18 -20.82
N SER A 233 -11.46 -25.03 -20.15
CA SER A 233 -11.46 -23.68 -20.71
C SER A 233 -10.63 -22.75 -19.85
N TYR A 234 -10.16 -21.64 -20.43
CA TYR A 234 -9.30 -20.66 -19.77
C TYR A 234 -9.85 -19.26 -19.97
N SER A 235 -10.06 -18.57 -18.86
CA SER A 235 -10.58 -17.20 -18.76
C SER A 235 -9.49 -16.24 -18.30
N TYR A 236 -9.80 -14.94 -18.27
CA TYR A 236 -8.84 -13.90 -17.91
C TYR A 236 -8.11 -14.21 -16.59
N ARG A 237 -6.77 -14.04 -16.59
CA ARG A 237 -5.85 -14.34 -15.47
C ARG A 237 -5.67 -15.82 -15.12
N ASP A 238 -6.38 -16.74 -15.77
CA ASP A 238 -6.05 -18.16 -15.63
C ASP A 238 -4.62 -18.40 -16.13
N SER A 239 -3.87 -19.21 -15.37
CA SER A 239 -2.47 -19.47 -15.66
C SER A 239 -2.19 -20.96 -15.78
N VAL A 240 -1.33 -21.31 -16.73
CA VAL A 240 -0.95 -22.70 -17.03
C VAL A 240 0.57 -22.79 -16.96
N MET A 241 1.06 -23.74 -16.16
CA MET A 241 2.48 -24.05 -16.08
C MET A 241 2.78 -25.29 -16.91
N PHE A 242 3.84 -25.24 -17.69
CA PHE A 242 4.32 -26.35 -18.52
C PHE A 242 5.56 -27.01 -17.94
N GLU A 243 5.81 -28.24 -18.39
CA GLU A 243 7.03 -28.99 -18.15
C GLU A 243 7.35 -29.77 -19.43
N CYS A 244 8.60 -29.79 -19.87
CA CYS A 244 8.98 -30.58 -21.03
C CYS A 244 9.10 -32.07 -20.69
N ASP A 245 8.80 -32.92 -21.66
CA ASP A 245 8.92 -34.37 -21.54
C ASP A 245 10.40 -34.78 -21.37
N PRO A 246 10.69 -35.95 -20.78
CA PRO A 246 12.06 -36.44 -20.63
C PRO A 246 12.84 -36.43 -21.96
N GLY A 247 14.05 -35.85 -21.95
CA GLY A 247 14.88 -35.69 -23.16
C GLY A 247 14.67 -34.37 -23.91
N TYR A 248 13.79 -33.49 -23.41
CA TYR A 248 13.56 -32.15 -23.94
C TYR A 248 13.77 -31.09 -22.87
N PHE A 249 14.12 -29.88 -23.31
CA PHE A 249 14.27 -28.72 -22.44
C PHE A 249 13.42 -27.55 -22.90
N MET A 250 13.05 -26.69 -21.94
CA MET A 250 12.13 -25.59 -22.19
C MET A 250 12.86 -24.35 -22.69
N VAL A 251 12.35 -23.77 -23.78
CA VAL A 251 12.74 -22.46 -24.30
C VAL A 251 11.56 -21.52 -24.22
N GLY A 252 11.71 -20.45 -23.45
CA GLY A 252 10.67 -19.50 -23.14
C GLY A 252 10.13 -19.63 -21.70
N PRO A 253 9.01 -18.96 -21.41
CA PRO A 253 8.40 -18.92 -20.07
C PRO A 253 7.72 -20.25 -19.71
N ASP A 254 7.91 -20.73 -18.49
CA ASP A 254 7.27 -21.95 -17.98
C ASP A 254 5.83 -21.74 -17.55
N VAL A 255 5.45 -20.49 -17.23
CA VAL A 255 4.09 -20.08 -16.92
C VAL A 255 3.57 -19.10 -17.96
N ILE A 256 2.35 -19.33 -18.45
CA ILE A 256 1.62 -18.41 -19.32
C ILE A 256 0.27 -18.06 -18.69
N THR A 257 -0.18 -16.82 -18.89
CA THR A 257 -1.44 -16.30 -18.32
C THR A 257 -2.36 -15.81 -19.43
N CYS A 258 -3.66 -16.09 -19.31
CA CYS A 258 -4.65 -15.64 -20.27
C CYS A 258 -4.88 -14.12 -20.16
N GLY A 259 -4.52 -13.41 -21.22
CA GLY A 259 -4.61 -11.96 -21.32
C GLY A 259 -6.00 -11.46 -21.66
N GLU A 260 -6.20 -10.16 -21.55
CA GLU A 260 -7.48 -9.50 -21.85
C GLU A 260 -7.85 -9.52 -23.35
N ASP A 261 -6.89 -9.81 -24.22
CA ASP A 261 -6.99 -9.87 -25.67
C ASP A 261 -7.33 -11.29 -26.19
N ASN A 262 -7.65 -12.22 -25.30
CA ASN A 262 -7.87 -13.65 -25.57
C ASN A 262 -6.61 -14.42 -25.98
N ASN A 263 -5.42 -13.84 -25.77
CA ASN A 263 -4.15 -14.51 -26.04
C ASN A 263 -3.40 -14.86 -24.76
N TRP A 264 -2.54 -15.86 -24.85
CA TRP A 264 -1.60 -16.19 -23.80
C TRP A 264 -0.44 -15.21 -23.77
N SER A 265 -0.18 -14.66 -22.59
CA SER A 265 0.97 -13.79 -22.33
C SER A 265 1.70 -14.24 -21.06
N PRO A 266 3.02 -14.43 -21.11
CA PRO A 266 3.85 -14.45 -22.32
C PRO A 266 3.48 -15.61 -23.29
N PRO A 267 3.96 -15.63 -24.54
CA PRO A 267 3.61 -16.68 -25.49
C PRO A 267 4.09 -18.06 -25.03
N LYS A 268 3.39 -19.10 -25.50
CA LYS A 268 3.66 -20.50 -25.15
C LYS A 268 5.15 -20.90 -25.31
N PRO A 269 5.73 -21.66 -24.37
CA PRO A 269 7.09 -22.15 -24.50
C PRO A 269 7.21 -23.21 -25.60
N THR A 270 8.46 -23.50 -25.96
CA THR A 270 8.80 -24.61 -26.87
C THR A 270 9.71 -25.59 -26.17
N CYS A 271 9.46 -26.89 -26.36
CA CYS A 271 10.33 -27.95 -25.85
C CYS A 271 11.25 -28.42 -26.97
N GLN A 272 12.55 -28.19 -26.81
CA GLN A 272 13.57 -28.58 -27.78
C GLN A 272 14.30 -29.84 -27.33
N LYS A 273 14.65 -30.70 -28.28
CA LYS A 273 15.31 -31.97 -27.99
C LYS A 273 16.75 -31.73 -27.53
N ILE A 274 17.17 -32.42 -26.49
CA ILE A 274 18.57 -32.43 -26.07
C ILE A 274 19.39 -33.18 -27.14
N THR A 275 20.29 -32.49 -27.83
CA THR A 275 21.21 -33.07 -28.83
C THR A 275 22.63 -33.21 -28.28
N GLN A 276 23.49 -33.93 -29.00
CA GLN A 276 24.91 -33.99 -28.66
C GLN A 276 25.51 -32.57 -28.72
N GLY A 277 26.13 -32.13 -27.62
CA GLY A 277 26.77 -30.82 -27.50
C GLY A 277 25.90 -29.64 -27.04
N VAL A 278 24.69 -29.87 -26.52
CA VAL A 278 23.81 -28.82 -25.96
C VAL A 278 23.34 -29.17 -24.55
N CYS A 279 23.27 -28.16 -23.68
CA CYS A 279 22.67 -28.25 -22.33
C CYS A 279 21.56 -27.21 -22.16
N SER A 280 20.55 -27.57 -21.37
CA SER A 280 19.53 -26.64 -20.90
C SER A 280 20.02 -25.82 -19.72
N ALA A 281 19.24 -24.81 -19.31
CA ALA A 281 19.53 -24.09 -18.06
C ALA A 281 19.63 -25.09 -16.88
N PRO A 282 20.72 -25.06 -16.09
CA PRO A 282 20.92 -26.04 -15.03
C PRO A 282 19.83 -25.89 -13.97
N LYS A 283 19.20 -27.01 -13.64
CA LYS A 283 18.19 -27.08 -12.57
C LYS A 283 18.93 -27.19 -11.24
N ILE A 284 18.82 -26.17 -10.40
CA ILE A 284 19.37 -26.17 -9.05
C ILE A 284 18.24 -25.98 -8.01
N THR A 285 18.30 -26.72 -6.89
CA THR A 285 17.43 -26.49 -5.74
C THR A 285 18.02 -25.40 -4.84
N ASP A 286 17.16 -24.51 -4.36
CA ASP A 286 17.52 -23.45 -3.42
C ASP A 286 18.65 -22.52 -3.91
N GLY A 287 18.70 -22.30 -5.22
CA GLY A 287 19.62 -21.38 -5.88
C GLY A 287 19.05 -20.84 -7.20
N VAL A 288 19.75 -19.86 -7.76
CA VAL A 288 19.38 -19.14 -8.98
C VAL A 288 20.58 -19.08 -9.94
N THR A 289 20.31 -19.15 -11.24
CA THR A 289 21.32 -18.99 -12.29
C THR A 289 21.46 -17.52 -12.67
N ILE A 290 22.68 -16.99 -12.59
CA ILE A 290 22.97 -15.59 -12.93
C ILE A 290 23.08 -15.48 -14.45
N HIS A 291 22.28 -14.59 -15.05
CA HIS A 291 22.22 -14.38 -16.51
C HIS A 291 21.89 -15.66 -17.31
N ALA A 292 20.89 -16.40 -16.84
CA ALA A 292 20.49 -17.66 -17.45
C ALA A 292 20.11 -17.51 -18.93
N LYS A 293 20.81 -18.23 -19.82
CA LYS A 293 20.36 -18.51 -21.17
C LYS A 293 19.43 -19.73 -21.17
N SER A 294 18.50 -19.78 -22.11
CA SER A 294 17.67 -20.98 -22.31
C SER A 294 18.45 -22.15 -22.96
N VAL A 295 19.62 -21.87 -23.55
CA VAL A 295 20.46 -22.84 -24.27
C VAL A 295 21.94 -22.55 -23.99
N TYR A 296 22.72 -23.59 -23.70
CA TYR A 296 24.17 -23.56 -23.61
C TYR A 296 24.79 -24.55 -24.58
N LYS A 297 25.78 -24.10 -25.36
CA LYS A 297 26.62 -24.98 -26.18
C LYS A 297 27.67 -25.65 -25.30
N GLU A 298 28.15 -26.81 -25.72
CA GLU A 298 29.28 -27.49 -25.07
C GLU A 298 30.47 -26.54 -24.92
N GLY A 299 31.00 -26.45 -23.69
CA GLY A 299 32.06 -25.51 -23.31
C GLY A 299 31.57 -24.13 -22.85
N GLU A 300 30.28 -23.79 -22.97
CA GLU A 300 29.74 -22.57 -22.34
C GLU A 300 29.49 -22.78 -20.85
N SER A 301 29.75 -21.73 -20.06
CA SER A 301 29.61 -21.75 -18.60
C SER A 301 28.56 -20.76 -18.11
N VAL A 302 27.93 -21.08 -16.98
CA VAL A 302 27.01 -20.19 -16.26
C VAL A 302 27.33 -20.19 -14.78
N GLN A 303 27.14 -19.02 -14.16
CA GLN A 303 27.26 -18.86 -12.72
C GLN A 303 25.93 -19.18 -12.04
N ILE A 304 26.01 -19.92 -10.93
CA ILE A 304 24.89 -20.27 -10.08
C ILE A 304 25.17 -19.69 -8.70
N LYS A 305 24.15 -19.08 -8.11
CA LYS A 305 24.18 -18.48 -6.79
C LYS A 305 23.15 -19.14 -5.89
N CYS A 306 23.52 -19.52 -4.69
CA CYS A 306 22.56 -20.04 -3.71
C CYS A 306 21.65 -18.93 -3.17
N ASN A 307 20.44 -19.31 -2.76
CA ASN A 307 19.53 -18.42 -2.05
C ASN A 307 20.16 -17.99 -0.71
N PRO A 308 19.68 -16.89 -0.09
CA PRO A 308 20.12 -16.49 1.25
C PRO A 308 20.03 -17.66 2.25
N ASP A 309 21.02 -17.78 3.13
CA ASP A 309 21.15 -18.84 4.14
C ASP A 309 21.42 -20.26 3.59
N CYS A 310 21.75 -20.37 2.31
CA CYS A 310 22.15 -21.60 1.64
C CYS A 310 23.56 -21.48 1.07
N THR A 311 24.37 -22.53 1.21
CA THR A 311 25.70 -22.61 0.61
C THR A 311 25.85 -23.92 -0.17
N PHE A 312 26.75 -23.93 -1.14
CA PHE A 312 27.19 -25.18 -1.75
C PHE A 312 27.88 -26.06 -0.70
N PRO A 313 27.96 -27.39 -0.91
CA PRO A 313 28.63 -28.31 0.00
C PRO A 313 30.10 -27.96 0.33
N ASP A 314 30.76 -27.18 -0.53
CA ASP A 314 32.11 -26.66 -0.33
C ASP A 314 32.18 -25.36 0.50
N GLY A 315 31.02 -24.84 0.92
CA GLY A 315 30.88 -23.61 1.70
C GLY A 315 30.83 -22.33 0.87
N THR A 316 30.87 -22.40 -0.46
CA THR A 316 30.75 -21.23 -1.34
C THR A 316 29.30 -20.83 -1.56
N GLU A 317 29.07 -19.54 -1.86
CA GLU A 317 27.73 -19.02 -2.20
C GLU A 317 27.47 -19.02 -3.71
N GLU A 318 28.53 -19.10 -4.52
CA GLU A 318 28.48 -19.03 -5.97
C GLU A 318 29.39 -20.09 -6.59
N MET A 319 28.90 -20.79 -7.61
CA MET A 319 29.66 -21.78 -8.38
C MET A 319 29.54 -21.50 -9.88
N THR A 320 30.55 -21.86 -10.66
CA THR A 320 30.47 -21.82 -12.13
C THR A 320 30.42 -23.25 -12.65
N VAL A 321 29.41 -23.55 -13.47
CA VAL A 321 29.27 -24.86 -14.13
C VAL A 321 29.44 -24.68 -15.63
N THR A 322 30.02 -25.69 -16.30
CA THR A 322 30.24 -25.69 -17.76
C THR A 322 29.47 -26.83 -18.41
N CYS A 323 28.80 -26.56 -19.53
CA CYS A 323 28.05 -27.55 -20.28
C CYS A 323 29.00 -28.57 -20.90
N GLN A 324 28.79 -29.85 -20.58
CA GLN A 324 29.52 -31.00 -21.14
C GLN A 324 28.75 -31.70 -22.27
N GLY A 325 27.60 -31.14 -22.67
CA GLY A 325 26.69 -31.74 -23.65
C GLY A 325 25.74 -32.77 -23.02
N GLN A 326 24.74 -33.21 -23.80
CA GLN A 326 23.70 -34.14 -23.34
C GLN A 326 22.99 -33.71 -22.04
N ASP A 327 22.86 -32.39 -21.82
CA ASP A 327 22.28 -31.82 -20.59
C ASP A 327 23.04 -32.18 -19.30
N THR A 328 24.35 -32.43 -19.43
CA THR A 328 25.27 -32.67 -18.29
C THR A 328 26.18 -31.47 -18.05
N TRP A 329 26.42 -31.17 -16.77
CA TRP A 329 27.17 -30.01 -16.32
C TRP A 329 28.38 -30.46 -15.49
N SER A 330 29.53 -29.79 -15.66
CA SER A 330 30.85 -30.21 -15.18
C SER A 330 30.98 -30.50 -13.69
N SER A 331 30.14 -29.88 -12.85
CA SER A 331 30.22 -29.98 -11.39
C SER A 331 28.95 -29.47 -10.73
N LEU A 332 27.77 -29.76 -11.28
CA LEU A 332 26.51 -29.24 -10.75
C LEU A 332 26.19 -29.88 -9.39
N GLN A 333 26.09 -29.04 -8.35
CA GLN A 333 25.71 -29.43 -6.99
C GLN A 333 24.50 -28.61 -6.55
N ASN A 334 23.67 -29.20 -5.67
CA ASN A 334 22.54 -28.50 -5.08
C ASN A 334 23.00 -27.65 -3.89
N CYS A 335 22.34 -26.52 -3.67
CA CYS A 335 22.56 -25.72 -2.48
C CYS A 335 22.04 -26.47 -1.25
N VAL A 336 22.75 -26.34 -0.13
CA VAL A 336 22.37 -26.87 1.17
C VAL A 336 22.03 -25.69 2.06
N CYS A 337 20.75 -25.56 2.40
CA CYS A 337 20.27 -24.54 3.32
C CYS A 337 20.46 -24.99 4.76
N GLY A 338 20.93 -24.06 5.59
CA GLY A 338 21.28 -24.34 6.97
C GLY A 338 20.09 -24.44 7.93
N ASP A 339 19.28 -25.50 7.83
CA ASP A 339 18.49 -25.98 8.99
C ASP A 339 19.32 -26.93 9.89
N SER A 340 20.58 -27.15 9.53
CA SER A 340 21.47 -28.18 10.11
C SER A 340 22.78 -27.65 10.69
N LYS A 341 22.87 -26.34 10.97
CA LYS A 341 24.05 -25.71 11.59
C LYS A 341 23.78 -24.95 12.89
N HIS A 342 22.79 -25.38 13.67
CA HIS A 342 22.72 -25.02 15.08
C HIS A 342 22.66 -26.28 15.97
N PRO A 343 23.53 -26.39 17.00
CA PRO A 343 23.35 -27.39 18.04
C PRO A 343 21.97 -27.19 18.68
N GLY A 344 21.14 -28.24 18.65
CA GLY A 344 19.77 -28.20 19.12
C GLY A 344 18.73 -27.79 18.09
N SER A 345 18.82 -28.27 16.84
CA SER A 345 17.71 -28.16 15.88
C SER A 345 16.60 -29.19 16.16
N THR A 346 15.42 -29.00 15.55
CA THR A 346 14.30 -29.95 15.67
C THR A 346 14.69 -31.31 15.09
N PRO A 347 14.50 -32.42 15.82
CA PRO A 347 14.84 -33.75 15.32
C PRO A 347 13.95 -34.13 14.14
N ASP A 348 14.53 -34.81 13.15
CA ASP A 348 13.77 -35.37 12.02
C ASP A 348 12.93 -36.58 12.50
N ILE A 349 11.62 -36.52 12.25
CA ILE A 349 10.66 -37.55 12.66
C ILE A 349 9.99 -38.10 11.41
N ASN A 350 10.45 -39.26 10.97
CA ASN A 350 9.86 -39.95 9.83
C ASN A 350 8.35 -40.17 10.05
N HIS A 351 7.53 -39.63 9.14
CA HIS A 351 6.07 -39.70 9.19
C HIS A 351 5.40 -39.14 10.46
N GLY A 352 6.03 -38.15 11.10
CA GLY A 352 5.46 -37.39 12.21
C GLY A 352 5.81 -35.90 12.15
N ARG A 353 5.30 -35.15 13.13
CA ARG A 353 5.53 -33.71 13.31
C ARG A 353 5.63 -33.36 14.80
N VAL A 354 6.28 -32.24 15.10
CA VAL A 354 6.21 -31.61 16.42
C VAL A 354 4.93 -30.78 16.50
N ILE A 355 4.13 -30.99 17.55
CA ILE A 355 2.87 -30.27 17.79
C ILE A 355 2.99 -29.22 18.90
N GLU A 356 4.02 -29.32 19.75
CA GLU A 356 4.23 -28.42 20.87
C GLU A 356 5.73 -28.25 21.14
N GLY A 357 6.13 -27.03 21.51
CA GLY A 357 7.52 -26.72 21.88
C GLY A 357 8.46 -26.56 20.69
N GLN A 358 7.98 -26.43 19.45
CA GLN A 358 8.85 -26.20 18.29
C GLN A 358 9.59 -24.86 18.43
N LYS A 359 10.93 -24.90 18.37
CA LYS A 359 11.82 -23.74 18.47
C LYS A 359 12.92 -23.86 17.41
N PRO A 360 13.43 -22.73 16.90
CA PRO A 360 14.57 -22.73 15.97
C PRO A 360 15.87 -23.28 16.60
N SER A 361 15.96 -23.29 17.94
CA SER A 361 17.05 -23.92 18.70
C SER A 361 16.61 -24.32 20.11
N TYR A 362 17.11 -25.44 20.64
CA TYR A 362 16.81 -25.95 21.98
C TYR A 362 17.95 -25.74 22.98
N SER A 363 17.59 -25.38 24.22
CA SER A 363 18.50 -25.35 25.37
C SER A 363 18.28 -26.57 26.26
N VAL A 364 19.32 -27.01 26.99
CA VAL A 364 19.22 -28.15 27.91
C VAL A 364 18.07 -27.91 28.88
N GLY A 365 17.09 -28.80 28.86
CA GLY A 365 15.86 -28.67 29.65
C GLY A 365 14.59 -28.41 28.85
N ASP A 366 14.68 -27.99 27.58
CA ASP A 366 13.52 -27.76 26.70
C ASP A 366 12.82 -29.09 26.33
N PHE A 367 11.49 -29.04 26.16
CA PHE A 367 10.68 -30.20 25.78
C PHE A 367 9.95 -29.97 24.46
N ILE A 368 9.79 -31.03 23.68
CA ILE A 368 8.91 -31.06 22.52
C ILE A 368 7.92 -32.21 22.60
N THR A 369 6.75 -32.03 22.00
CA THR A 369 5.72 -33.07 21.89
C THR A 369 5.51 -33.44 20.43
N ILE A 370 5.52 -34.74 20.13
CA ILE A 370 5.53 -35.31 18.78
C ILE A 370 4.23 -36.08 18.52
N GLU A 371 3.69 -35.91 17.32
CA GLU A 371 2.50 -36.60 16.82
C GLU A 371 2.80 -37.25 15.45
N CYS A 372 2.36 -38.48 15.24
CA CYS A 372 2.48 -39.16 13.95
C CYS A 372 1.37 -38.72 12.98
N TYR A 373 1.67 -38.69 11.68
CA TYR A 373 0.66 -38.43 10.66
C TYR A 373 -0.41 -39.53 10.63
N THR A 374 -1.58 -39.19 10.10
CA THR A 374 -2.73 -40.09 10.03
C THR A 374 -2.37 -41.43 9.38
N GLY A 375 -2.62 -42.53 10.09
CA GLY A 375 -2.30 -43.88 9.63
C GLY A 375 -1.00 -44.47 10.18
N TYR A 376 -0.26 -43.72 10.99
CA TYR A 376 0.92 -44.19 11.71
C TYR A 376 0.66 -44.16 13.23
N THR A 377 1.23 -45.13 13.95
CA THR A 377 1.20 -45.23 15.42
C THR A 377 2.54 -44.85 16.01
N LEU A 378 2.53 -44.04 17.07
CA LEU A 378 3.73 -43.57 17.76
C LEU A 378 4.30 -44.68 18.67
N HIS A 379 5.55 -45.05 18.45
CA HIS A 379 6.31 -45.99 19.28
C HIS A 379 7.44 -45.25 20.01
N GLY A 380 7.25 -45.05 21.31
CA GLY A 380 8.13 -44.27 22.18
C GLY A 380 7.30 -43.35 23.08
N GLU A 381 7.95 -42.42 23.80
CA GLU A 381 7.23 -41.35 24.48
C GLU A 381 6.98 -40.19 23.51
N ALA A 382 5.77 -39.65 23.53
CA ALA A 382 5.41 -38.51 22.68
C ALA A 382 6.11 -37.22 23.10
N ARG A 383 6.53 -37.10 24.37
CA ARG A 383 7.19 -35.91 24.92
C ARG A 383 8.64 -36.22 25.26
N ILE A 384 9.57 -35.48 24.67
CA ILE A 384 11.02 -35.70 24.85
C ILE A 384 11.73 -34.41 25.25
N GLN A 385 12.80 -34.53 26.04
CA GLN A 385 13.58 -33.40 26.57
C GLN A 385 14.96 -33.31 25.95
N TYR A 386 15.41 -32.10 25.61
CA TYR A 386 16.74 -31.86 25.08
C TYR A 386 17.80 -31.93 26.19
N VAL A 387 18.80 -32.81 26.05
CA VAL A 387 19.88 -33.03 27.04
C VAL A 387 21.24 -32.49 26.58
N GLY A 388 21.33 -31.93 25.38
CA GLY A 388 22.56 -31.35 24.81
C GLY A 388 23.16 -32.20 23.69
N GLU A 389 24.07 -31.63 22.90
CA GLU A 389 24.78 -32.32 21.79
C GLU A 389 23.85 -33.11 20.83
N ASN A 390 22.69 -32.56 20.48
CA ASN A 390 21.68 -33.21 19.63
C ASN A 390 21.07 -34.51 20.23
N GLN A 391 21.18 -34.72 21.54
CA GLN A 391 20.56 -35.86 22.23
C GLN A 391 19.25 -35.46 22.92
N TRP A 392 18.28 -36.36 22.85
CA TRP A 392 16.96 -36.22 23.47
C TRP A 392 16.71 -37.38 24.44
N ASN A 393 16.10 -37.09 25.58
CA ASN A 393 15.74 -38.09 26.59
C ASN A 393 14.25 -37.95 26.97
N PRO A 394 13.45 -39.03 26.88
CA PRO A 394 13.77 -40.30 26.22
C PRO A 394 14.08 -40.12 24.72
N GLY A 395 14.68 -41.13 24.10
CA GLY A 395 15.10 -41.07 22.70
C GLY A 395 13.96 -40.77 21.72
N ILE A 396 14.31 -40.24 20.55
CA ILE A 396 13.34 -39.78 19.53
C ILE A 396 12.36 -40.93 19.17
N PRO A 397 11.04 -40.73 19.31
CA PRO A 397 10.04 -41.76 19.02
C PRO A 397 9.94 -42.04 17.51
N THR A 398 9.46 -43.24 17.15
CA THR A 398 9.30 -43.65 15.75
C THR A 398 7.81 -43.81 15.39
N CYS A 399 7.42 -43.33 14.21
CA CYS A 399 6.07 -43.51 13.68
C CYS A 399 6.03 -44.72 12.74
N GLN A 400 5.33 -45.78 13.13
CA GLN A 400 5.22 -47.00 12.34
C GLN A 400 3.83 -47.13 11.73
N LEU A 401 3.73 -47.68 10.51
CA LEU A 401 2.46 -47.82 9.81
C LEU A 401 1.48 -48.64 10.67
N SER A 402 0.28 -48.11 10.87
CA SER A 402 -0.73 -48.75 11.73
C SER A 402 -1.02 -50.17 11.23
N VAL A 403 -0.91 -51.16 12.13
CA VAL A 403 -1.17 -52.58 11.83
C VAL A 403 -2.56 -52.77 11.20
N TYR A 404 -3.53 -51.93 11.58
CA TYR A 404 -4.88 -51.92 11.01
C TYR A 404 -4.89 -51.59 9.51
N ILE A 405 -4.10 -50.61 9.07
CA ILE A 405 -4.00 -50.22 7.66
C ILE A 405 -3.31 -51.31 6.84
N THR A 406 -2.25 -51.93 7.38
CA THR A 406 -1.58 -53.06 6.73
C THR A 406 -2.53 -54.23 6.50
N VAL A 407 -3.38 -54.55 7.48
CA VAL A 407 -4.40 -55.60 7.35
C VAL A 407 -5.45 -55.24 6.29
N ILE A 408 -5.93 -53.99 6.25
CA ILE A 408 -6.90 -53.54 5.23
C ILE A 408 -6.30 -53.64 3.83
N VAL A 409 -5.07 -53.18 3.62
CA VAL A 409 -4.40 -53.27 2.32
C VAL A 409 -4.28 -54.73 1.89
N CYS A 410 -3.88 -55.63 2.78
CA CYS A 410 -3.83 -57.07 2.50
C CYS A 410 -5.20 -57.66 2.13
N VAL A 411 -6.27 -57.26 2.83
CA VAL A 411 -7.64 -57.71 2.54
C VAL A 411 -8.13 -57.17 1.19
N VAL A 412 -7.89 -55.89 0.89
CA VAL A 412 -8.25 -55.27 -0.38
C VAL A 412 -7.51 -55.94 -1.53
N VAL A 413 -6.21 -56.20 -1.38
CA VAL A 413 -5.41 -56.94 -2.38
C VAL A 413 -5.97 -58.35 -2.57
N ALA A 414 -6.32 -59.07 -1.49
CA ALA A 414 -6.92 -60.39 -1.60
C ALA A 414 -8.28 -60.38 -2.32
N ILE A 415 -9.12 -59.37 -2.07
CA ILE A 415 -10.41 -59.19 -2.75
C ILE A 415 -10.19 -58.86 -4.24
N VAL A 416 -9.26 -57.97 -4.57
CA VAL A 416 -8.95 -57.60 -5.96
C VAL A 416 -8.41 -58.80 -6.73
N VAL A 417 -7.51 -59.59 -6.12
CA VAL A 417 -7.01 -60.83 -6.72
C VAL A 417 -8.13 -61.86 -6.87
N GLY A 418 -9.00 -62.00 -5.88
CA GLY A 418 -10.18 -62.88 -5.95
C GLY A 418 -11.16 -62.47 -7.05
N LEU A 419 -11.44 -61.17 -7.20
CA LEU A 419 -12.28 -60.63 -8.26
C LEU A 419 -11.64 -60.77 -9.63
N ALA A 420 -10.33 -60.58 -9.75
CA ALA A 420 -9.59 -60.81 -10.98
C ALA A 420 -9.65 -62.30 -11.38
N ALA A 421 -9.43 -63.21 -10.44
CA ALA A 421 -9.57 -64.65 -10.65
C ALA A 421 -11.01 -65.04 -11.04
N PHE A 422 -12.02 -64.45 -10.39
CA PHE A 422 -13.43 -64.65 -10.73
C PHE A 422 -13.77 -64.10 -12.13
N CYS A 423 -13.22 -62.95 -12.51
CA CYS A 423 -13.37 -62.39 -13.86
C CYS A 423 -12.71 -63.27 -14.91
N ILE A 424 -11.53 -63.83 -14.63
CA ILE A 424 -10.83 -64.79 -15.50
C ILE A 424 -11.66 -66.09 -15.63
N TYR A 425 -12.18 -66.62 -14.52
CA TYR A 425 -13.07 -67.78 -14.51
C TYR A 425 -14.33 -67.55 -15.35
N LYS A 426 -15.02 -66.41 -15.15
CA LYS A 426 -16.22 -66.03 -15.91
C LYS A 426 -15.91 -65.87 -17.41
N LYS A 427 -14.73 -65.36 -17.76
CA LYS A 427 -14.29 -65.22 -19.16
C LYS A 427 -14.01 -66.59 -19.80
N CYS A 428 -13.45 -67.54 -19.05
CA CYS A 428 -13.33 -68.94 -19.48
C CYS A 428 -14.70 -69.63 -19.65
N CYS A 429 -15.61 -69.48 -18.69
CA CYS A 429 -16.93 -70.13 -18.76
C CYS A 429 -17.88 -69.49 -19.80
N SER A 430 -17.73 -68.20 -20.11
CA SER A 430 -18.55 -67.51 -21.11
C SER A 430 -18.26 -67.95 -22.56
N GLN A 431 -17.11 -68.57 -22.85
CA GLN A 431 -16.82 -69.08 -24.20
C GLN A 431 -17.53 -70.40 -24.53
N ASN A 432 -18.10 -71.10 -23.54
CA ASN A 432 -18.87 -72.34 -23.75
C ASN A 432 -20.38 -72.12 -24.01
N GLY A 433 -20.84 -70.87 -24.09
CA GLY A 433 -22.27 -70.52 -24.11
C GLY A 433 -22.92 -70.23 -25.48
N LYS A 434 -22.30 -70.59 -26.62
CA LYS A 434 -22.94 -70.49 -27.94
C LYS A 434 -22.80 -71.78 -28.75
N ARG A 435 -23.80 -72.64 -28.70
CA ARG A 435 -24.17 -73.56 -29.79
C ARG A 435 -25.68 -73.73 -29.86
N ASP A 436 -26.24 -73.32 -30.99
CA ASP A 436 -27.59 -73.62 -31.44
C ASP A 436 -27.74 -75.12 -31.77
N SER A 437 -28.83 -75.71 -31.28
CA SER A 437 -29.62 -76.83 -31.83
C SER A 437 -28.96 -78.14 -32.36
N THR A 438 -29.00 -79.16 -31.48
CA THR A 438 -29.39 -80.60 -31.71
C THR A 438 -28.34 -81.59 -32.29
N PRO A 439 -28.49 -82.93 -32.10
CA PRO A 439 -27.81 -83.66 -31.02
C PRO A 439 -26.94 -84.83 -31.52
N TYR A 440 -25.87 -85.18 -30.81
CA TYR A 440 -25.41 -86.56 -30.50
C TYR A 440 -23.99 -86.51 -29.90
N THR A 441 -23.75 -87.40 -28.94
CA THR A 441 -22.47 -87.72 -28.27
C THR A 441 -21.85 -86.62 -27.40
N ALA A 442 -22.06 -86.75 -26.09
CA ALA A 442 -21.29 -86.10 -25.05
C ALA A 442 -19.98 -86.87 -24.81
N GLU A 443 -18.84 -86.19 -25.01
CA GLU A 443 -17.56 -86.59 -24.41
C GLU A 443 -17.15 -85.52 -23.39
N TYR A 444 -17.11 -85.92 -22.12
CA TYR A 444 -16.54 -85.11 -21.04
C TYR A 444 -15.01 -85.12 -21.15
N LYS A 445 -14.38 -83.94 -21.25
CA LYS A 445 -12.97 -83.77 -20.92
C LYS A 445 -12.80 -82.93 -19.66
N ILE A 446 -12.26 -83.60 -18.65
CA ILE A 446 -11.87 -83.11 -17.33
C ILE A 446 -10.72 -82.11 -17.49
N CYS A 447 -10.82 -80.94 -16.84
CA CYS A 447 -9.71 -79.99 -16.72
C CYS A 447 -8.74 -80.45 -15.62
N LYS A 448 -7.44 -80.46 -15.94
CA LYS A 448 -6.34 -80.55 -14.98
C LYS A 448 -5.95 -79.16 -14.51
#